data_AF-A0A535JYP6-F1
#
_entry.id   AF-A0A535JYP6-F1
#
_cell.length_a   1.000
_cell.length_b   1.000
_cell.length_c   1.000
_cell.angle_alpha   90.00
_cell.angle_beta   90.00
_cell.angle_gamma   90.00
#
_symmetry.space_group_name_H-M   'P 1'
#
loop_
_entity.id
_entity.type
_entity.pdbx_description
1 polymer ?
#
loop_
_entity_poly.entity_id
_entity_poly.type
_entity_poly.pdbx_seq_one_letter_code
_entity_poly.pdbx_strand_id
1 'polypeptide(L)'
;MRIAFAAALALLSVLCLAAPAGAAMAVRILVTPVRPVAGQAATVSVQTLAPFTQKCIDDPTADYRPWSEWQTSDGGTLRLAAQATTRERTAPLEVAFVRRESDPTWWDGAIVFPTAGEWTLRMSYPTWSQAGAAAEACAGARITVVVDERLPSTTTDGPPDVAPAAYASAVAAALLMMLARRRHLQQRR
;
A
#
# COMPACT_ATOMS: atom_id res chain seq x y z
N MET A 1 22.89 -65.30 -20.45
CA MET A 1 23.10 -64.36 -21.59
C MET A 1 21.94 -63.37 -21.54
N ARG A 2 22.04 -62.25 -20.80
CA ARG A 2 22.68 -60.95 -21.11
C ARG A 2 21.98 -60.16 -22.23
N ILE A 3 21.63 -58.90 -21.90
CA ILE A 3 21.35 -57.71 -22.75
C ILE A 3 19.85 -57.58 -23.12
N ALA A 4 19.11 -56.48 -22.90
CA ALA A 4 19.39 -55.10 -22.48
C ALA A 4 18.07 -54.25 -22.43
N PHE A 5 18.03 -53.23 -21.55
CA PHE A 5 17.56 -51.82 -21.74
C PHE A 5 16.21 -51.54 -22.45
N ALA A 6 15.33 -50.59 -22.12
CA ALA A 6 15.34 -49.32 -21.38
C ALA A 6 13.85 -48.93 -21.10
N ALA A 7 13.46 -48.50 -19.90
CA ALA A 7 13.27 -47.09 -19.49
C ALA A 7 12.54 -46.18 -20.51
N ALA A 8 11.33 -45.70 -20.19
CA ALA A 8 10.97 -44.28 -20.25
C ALA A 8 9.50 -44.03 -19.81
N LEU A 9 9.39 -43.14 -18.82
CA LEU A 9 8.30 -42.24 -18.48
C LEU A 9 7.02 -42.26 -19.34
N ALA A 10 5.88 -42.48 -18.67
CA ALA A 10 4.69 -41.68 -18.93
C ALA A 10 4.25 -41.05 -17.61
N LEU A 11 5.04 -40.06 -17.15
CA LEU A 11 4.51 -39.01 -16.27
C LEU A 11 3.38 -38.35 -17.06
N LEU A 12 2.15 -38.76 -16.81
CA LEU A 12 0.98 -38.00 -17.26
C LEU A 12 0.99 -36.72 -16.42
N SER A 13 1.68 -35.71 -16.92
CA SER A 13 1.54 -34.34 -16.48
C SER A 13 0.07 -33.98 -16.65
N VAL A 14 -0.70 -34.12 -15.58
CA VAL A 14 -1.99 -33.43 -15.42
C VAL A 14 -1.65 -31.94 -15.45
N LEU A 15 -1.55 -31.40 -16.66
CA LEU A 15 -1.67 -29.97 -16.89
C LEU A 15 -3.10 -29.64 -16.45
N CYS A 16 -3.22 -29.21 -15.20
CA CYS A 16 -4.34 -28.38 -14.79
C CYS A 16 -4.27 -27.11 -15.65
N LEU A 17 -4.84 -27.18 -16.85
CA LEU A 17 -5.29 -26.00 -17.57
C LEU A 17 -6.32 -25.37 -16.65
N ALA A 18 -5.89 -24.37 -15.88
CA ALA A 18 -6.78 -23.52 -15.13
C ALA A 18 -7.71 -22.87 -16.15
N ALA A 19 -8.92 -23.42 -16.29
CA ALA A 19 -9.95 -22.78 -17.07
C ALA A 19 -10.08 -21.35 -16.51
N PRO A 20 -10.02 -20.31 -17.36
CA PRO A 20 -10.20 -18.95 -16.88
C PRO A 20 -11.56 -18.90 -16.22
N ALA A 21 -11.58 -18.76 -14.89
CA ALA A 21 -12.81 -18.57 -14.16
C ALA A 21 -13.44 -17.30 -14.74
N GLY A 22 -14.63 -17.43 -15.33
CA GLY A 22 -15.44 -16.29 -15.73
C GLY A 22 -15.83 -15.53 -14.47
N ALA A 23 -14.92 -14.71 -13.96
CA ALA A 23 -15.22 -13.80 -12.88
C ALA A 23 -16.25 -12.82 -13.45
N ALA A 24 -17.44 -12.77 -12.86
CA ALA A 24 -18.44 -11.79 -13.28
C ALA A 24 -17.85 -10.37 -13.16
N MET A 25 -16.96 -10.15 -12.19
CA MET A 25 -16.25 -8.90 -11.91
C MET A 25 -14.74 -9.16 -11.81
N ALA A 26 -13.94 -8.28 -12.41
CA ALA A 26 -12.52 -8.15 -12.11
C ALA A 26 -12.25 -6.83 -11.37
N VAL A 27 -11.09 -6.75 -10.73
CA VAL A 27 -10.68 -5.54 -10.01
C VAL A 27 -9.22 -5.19 -10.28
N ARG A 28 -8.90 -3.91 -10.21
CA ARG A 28 -7.52 -3.42 -10.16
C ARG A 28 -7.27 -2.82 -8.78
N ILE A 29 -6.37 -3.45 -8.04
CA ILE A 29 -5.95 -3.00 -6.72
C ILE A 29 -4.69 -2.14 -6.86
N LEU A 30 -4.71 -0.95 -6.28
CA LEU A 30 -3.58 -0.03 -6.17
C LEU A 30 -3.29 0.27 -4.70
N VAL A 31 -2.02 0.30 -4.34
CA VAL A 31 -1.58 0.67 -2.98
C VAL A 31 -0.71 1.92 -3.06
N THR A 32 -1.01 2.91 -2.23
CA THR A 32 -0.28 4.17 -2.16
C THR A 32 0.21 4.42 -0.72
N PRO A 33 1.53 4.58 -0.50
CA PRO A 33 2.60 4.48 -1.49
C PRO A 33 2.74 3.05 -2.04
N VAL A 34 3.34 2.90 -3.23
CA VAL A 34 3.56 1.59 -3.89
C VAL A 34 4.36 0.63 -3.02
N ARG A 35 5.24 1.18 -2.17
CA ARG A 35 5.91 0.45 -1.08
C ARG A 35 5.50 1.07 0.26
N PRO A 36 4.47 0.53 0.93
CA PRO A 36 4.11 0.94 2.29
C PRO A 36 5.26 0.69 3.27
N VAL A 37 5.29 1.47 4.35
CA VAL A 37 6.24 1.27 5.45
C VAL A 37 5.51 0.70 6.65
N ALA A 38 6.12 -0.26 7.34
CA ALA A 38 5.55 -0.86 8.54
C ALA A 38 5.17 0.20 9.59
N GLY A 39 3.96 0.09 10.12
CA GLY A 39 3.38 1.00 11.11
C GLY A 39 2.97 2.38 10.55
N GLN A 40 2.99 2.58 9.22
CA GLN A 40 2.41 3.76 8.55
C GLN A 40 1.12 3.38 7.82
N ALA A 41 0.21 4.36 7.71
CA ALA A 41 -1.01 4.18 6.93
C ALA A 41 -0.69 4.17 5.43
N ALA A 42 -1.29 3.23 4.71
CA ALA A 42 -1.33 3.19 3.26
C ALA A 42 -2.78 3.24 2.78
N THR A 43 -3.00 3.90 1.65
CA THR A 43 -4.28 3.90 0.95
C THR A 43 -4.32 2.70 0.02
N VAL A 44 -5.43 1.97 0.04
CA VAL A 44 -5.74 0.92 -0.93
C VAL A 44 -6.91 1.40 -1.77
N SER A 45 -6.69 1.55 -3.06
CA SER A 45 -7.73 1.92 -4.01
C SER A 45 -8.06 0.72 -4.90
N VAL A 46 -9.34 0.49 -5.15
CA VAL A 46 -9.83 -0.62 -5.97
C VAL A 46 -10.70 -0.05 -7.08
N GLN A 47 -10.39 -0.37 -8.34
CA GLN A 47 -11.26 -0.11 -9.47
C GLN A 47 -12.00 -1.38 -9.87
N THR A 48 -13.32 -1.30 -10.04
CA THR A 48 -14.13 -2.41 -10.54
C THR A 48 -14.21 -2.42 -12.07
N LEU A 49 -14.07 -3.61 -12.67
CA LEU A 49 -13.91 -3.80 -14.11
C LEU A 49 -14.80 -4.92 -14.65
N ALA A 50 -15.46 -4.67 -15.78
CA ALA A 50 -16.19 -5.68 -16.53
C ALA A 50 -15.26 -6.39 -17.53
N PRO A 51 -15.13 -7.72 -17.49
CA PRO A 51 -14.39 -8.48 -18.50
C PRO A 51 -15.19 -8.63 -19.80
N PHE A 52 -14.56 -8.34 -20.93
CA PHE A 52 -15.09 -8.62 -22.28
C PHE A 52 -14.29 -9.73 -22.99
N THR A 53 -13.29 -10.29 -22.29
CA THR A 53 -12.48 -11.42 -22.75
C THR A 53 -12.32 -12.43 -21.61
N GLN A 54 -11.90 -13.65 -21.94
CA GLN A 54 -11.58 -14.71 -20.95
C GLN A 54 -10.09 -14.75 -20.59
N LYS A 55 -9.39 -13.62 -20.69
CA LYS A 55 -7.96 -13.51 -20.38
C LYS A 55 -7.75 -12.88 -19.01
N CYS A 56 -6.58 -13.06 -18.42
CA CYS A 56 -6.26 -12.42 -17.15
C CYS A 56 -6.07 -10.91 -17.30
N ILE A 57 -6.29 -10.16 -16.22
CA ILE A 57 -6.24 -8.69 -16.19
C ILE A 57 -4.86 -8.11 -16.55
N ASP A 58 -3.80 -8.92 -16.37
CA ASP A 58 -2.42 -8.58 -16.69
C ASP A 58 -2.03 -8.98 -18.12
N ASP A 59 -2.89 -9.71 -18.85
CA ASP A 59 -2.67 -9.98 -20.27
C ASP A 59 -2.84 -8.69 -21.07
N PRO A 60 -1.84 -8.27 -21.88
CA PRO A 60 -1.89 -7.01 -22.63
C PRO A 60 -2.99 -6.99 -23.71
N THR A 61 -3.56 -8.14 -24.03
CA THR A 61 -4.62 -8.30 -25.03
C THR A 61 -6.00 -8.57 -24.41
N ALA A 62 -6.13 -8.45 -23.09
CA ALA A 62 -7.41 -8.51 -22.41
C ALA A 62 -8.20 -7.21 -22.57
N ASP A 63 -9.51 -7.31 -22.80
CA ASP A 63 -10.43 -6.17 -22.78
C ASP A 63 -11.17 -6.13 -21.43
N TYR A 64 -10.81 -5.16 -20.61
CA TYR A 64 -11.44 -4.83 -19.33
C TYR A 64 -11.81 -3.37 -19.31
N ARG A 65 -13.05 -3.05 -18.92
CA ARG A 65 -13.53 -1.67 -18.89
C ARG A 65 -14.03 -1.30 -17.50
N PRO A 66 -13.78 -0.07 -17.01
CA PRO A 66 -14.39 0.42 -15.78
C PRO A 66 -15.90 0.23 -15.79
N TRP A 67 -16.43 -0.38 -14.73
CA TRP A 67 -17.85 -0.68 -14.61
C TRP A 67 -18.29 -0.51 -13.18
N SER A 68 -19.39 0.23 -12.98
CA SER A 68 -19.93 0.62 -11.68
C SER A 68 -21.22 -0.12 -11.33
N GLU A 69 -21.92 -0.68 -12.31
CA GLU A 69 -23.25 -1.27 -12.15
C GLU A 69 -23.14 -2.76 -11.87
N TRP A 70 -22.69 -3.09 -10.66
CA TRP A 70 -22.60 -4.45 -10.16
C TRP A 70 -23.81 -4.78 -9.30
N GLN A 71 -24.46 -5.89 -9.62
CA GLN A 71 -25.58 -6.41 -8.85
C GLN A 71 -25.08 -7.49 -7.88
N THR A 72 -25.49 -7.41 -6.63
CA THR A 72 -25.35 -8.50 -5.68
C THR A 72 -26.58 -9.40 -5.76
N SER A 73 -26.42 -10.68 -5.43
CA SER A 73 -27.50 -11.68 -5.53
C SER A 73 -28.70 -11.38 -4.62
N ASP A 74 -28.51 -10.54 -3.60
CA ASP A 74 -29.55 -10.09 -2.67
C ASP A 74 -30.23 -8.78 -3.10
N GLY A 75 -29.88 -8.23 -4.28
CA GLY A 75 -30.42 -6.96 -4.79
C GLY A 75 -29.93 -5.71 -4.03
N GLY A 76 -28.94 -5.88 -3.15
CA GLY A 76 -28.32 -4.79 -2.39
C GLY A 76 -27.32 -3.97 -3.21
N THR A 77 -26.82 -2.90 -2.58
CA THR A 77 -25.68 -2.15 -3.11
C THR A 77 -24.41 -2.98 -2.93
N LEU A 78 -23.59 -3.08 -3.98
CA LEU A 78 -22.26 -3.69 -3.87
C LEU A 78 -21.49 -3.06 -2.70
N ARG A 79 -20.87 -3.90 -1.87
CA ARG A 79 -19.85 -3.49 -0.91
C ARG A 79 -18.58 -4.23 -1.24
N LEU A 80 -17.44 -3.61 -0.95
CA LEU A 80 -16.13 -4.23 -1.12
C LEU A 80 -15.42 -4.31 0.23
N ALA A 81 -14.74 -5.44 0.46
CA ALA A 81 -13.77 -5.60 1.53
C ALA A 81 -12.59 -6.44 1.04
N ALA A 82 -11.44 -6.27 1.67
CA ALA A 82 -10.25 -7.10 1.45
C ALA A 82 -9.64 -7.55 2.78
N GLN A 83 -8.88 -8.63 2.72
CA GLN A 83 -8.07 -9.15 3.80
C GLN A 83 -6.60 -9.08 3.42
N ALA A 84 -5.77 -8.54 4.31
CA ALA A 84 -4.32 -8.63 4.20
C ALA A 84 -3.79 -9.71 5.14
N THR A 85 -3.01 -10.65 4.60
CA THR A 85 -2.39 -11.76 5.35
C THR A 85 -0.89 -11.81 5.09
N THR A 86 -0.16 -12.36 6.05
CA THR A 86 1.26 -12.69 5.92
C THR A 86 1.53 -14.00 6.66
N ARG A 87 2.65 -14.66 6.37
CA ARG A 87 2.99 -15.98 6.96
C ARG A 87 3.08 -15.95 8.49
N GLU A 88 3.50 -14.83 9.04
CA GLU A 88 3.75 -14.68 10.48
C GLU A 88 2.48 -14.40 11.29
N ARG A 89 1.36 -14.11 10.61
CA ARG A 89 0.13 -13.64 11.27
C ARG A 89 -1.01 -14.63 11.13
N THR A 90 -1.60 -15.00 12.27
CA THR A 90 -2.72 -15.96 12.33
C THR A 90 -4.08 -15.35 11.94
N ALA A 91 -4.29 -14.05 12.16
CA ALA A 91 -5.56 -13.38 11.87
C ALA A 91 -5.38 -12.30 10.77
N PRO A 92 -6.23 -12.27 9.73
CA PRO A 92 -6.13 -11.27 8.66
C PRO A 92 -6.40 -9.85 9.16
N LEU A 93 -5.84 -8.85 8.46
CA LEU A 93 -6.27 -7.46 8.57
C LEU A 93 -7.41 -7.19 7.61
N GLU A 94 -8.51 -6.64 8.11
CA GLU A 94 -9.63 -6.23 7.26
C GLU A 94 -9.41 -4.82 6.70
N VAL A 95 -9.76 -4.65 5.42
CA VAL A 95 -9.82 -3.37 4.73
C VAL A 95 -11.25 -3.20 4.23
N ALA A 96 -11.99 -2.28 4.85
CA ALA A 96 -13.28 -1.86 4.34
C ALA A 96 -13.08 -0.75 3.30
N PHE A 97 -13.84 -0.80 2.21
CA PHE A 97 -13.77 0.21 1.18
C PHE A 97 -15.03 1.09 1.15
N VAL A 98 -14.81 2.37 0.88
CA VAL A 98 -15.86 3.35 0.62
C VAL A 98 -15.85 3.68 -0.86
N ARG A 99 -17.03 3.66 -1.49
CA ARG A 99 -17.16 4.03 -2.90
C ARG A 99 -16.84 5.51 -3.08
N ARG A 100 -16.03 5.83 -4.08
CA ARG A 100 -15.73 7.21 -4.41
C ARG A 100 -16.92 7.86 -5.10
N GLU A 101 -17.34 9.03 -4.62
CA GLU A 101 -18.48 9.76 -5.19
C GLU A 101 -18.16 10.36 -6.56
N SER A 102 -16.94 10.87 -6.76
CA SER A 102 -16.52 11.49 -8.01
C SER A 102 -16.29 10.50 -9.16
N ASP A 103 -16.04 9.24 -8.84
CA ASP A 103 -15.92 8.16 -9.82
C ASP A 103 -16.42 6.85 -9.19
N PRO A 104 -17.65 6.41 -9.50
CA PRO A 104 -18.28 5.25 -8.87
C PRO A 104 -17.66 3.92 -9.29
N THR A 105 -16.67 3.91 -10.19
CA THR A 105 -15.86 2.72 -10.50
C THR A 105 -14.72 2.51 -9.50
N TRP A 106 -14.40 3.52 -8.69
CA TRP A 106 -13.35 3.48 -7.67
C TRP A 106 -13.89 3.37 -6.25
N TRP A 107 -13.08 2.70 -5.43
CA TRP A 107 -13.31 2.46 -4.02
C TRP A 107 -12.01 2.69 -3.25
N ASP A 108 -12.08 3.34 -2.10
CA ASP A 108 -10.90 3.70 -1.32
C ASP A 108 -11.01 3.15 0.11
N GLY A 109 -9.90 2.63 0.61
CA GLY A 109 -9.75 2.09 1.96
C GLY A 109 -8.38 2.46 2.52
N ALA A 110 -8.21 2.26 3.82
CA ALA A 110 -6.95 2.50 4.51
C ALA A 110 -6.52 1.24 5.27
N ILE A 111 -5.22 1.01 5.34
CA ILE A 111 -4.61 -0.09 6.08
C ILE A 111 -3.31 0.36 6.72
N VAL A 112 -2.99 -0.18 7.90
CA VAL A 112 -1.67 -0.07 8.51
C VAL A 112 -1.09 -1.48 8.59
N PHE A 113 -0.01 -1.73 7.85
CA PHE A 113 0.73 -2.98 7.94
C PHE A 113 1.64 -2.94 9.18
N PRO A 114 1.47 -3.81 10.19
CA PRO A 114 2.20 -3.69 11.45
C PRO A 114 3.66 -4.15 11.34
N THR A 115 3.96 -5.04 10.41
CA THR A 115 5.29 -5.62 10.18
C THR A 115 5.64 -5.50 8.70
N ALA A 116 6.94 -5.42 8.43
CA ALA A 116 7.46 -5.42 7.07
C ALA A 116 7.41 -6.82 6.45
N GLY A 117 7.81 -6.90 5.18
CA GLY A 117 7.86 -8.12 4.41
C GLY A 117 6.73 -8.26 3.41
N GLU A 118 6.50 -9.49 2.97
CA GLU A 118 5.53 -9.81 1.95
C GLU A 118 4.12 -10.00 2.55
N TRP A 119 3.17 -9.24 2.02
CA TRP A 119 1.76 -9.34 2.37
C TRP A 119 0.94 -9.73 1.14
N THR A 120 -0.02 -10.64 1.32
CA THR A 120 -1.05 -10.91 0.33
C THR A 120 -2.27 -10.07 0.66
N LEU A 121 -2.69 -9.21 -0.27
CA LEU A 121 -3.96 -8.51 -0.19
C LEU A 121 -4.97 -9.21 -1.11
N ARG A 122 -6.08 -9.69 -0.54
CA ARG A 122 -7.12 -10.47 -1.23
C ARG A 122 -8.48 -9.86 -0.99
N MET A 123 -9.29 -9.67 -2.03
CA MET A 123 -10.70 -9.29 -1.87
C MET A 123 -11.45 -10.37 -1.09
N SER A 124 -12.17 -9.98 -0.04
CA SER A 124 -12.89 -10.86 0.87
C SER A 124 -14.41 -10.73 0.76
N TYR A 125 -14.92 -9.58 0.32
CA TYR A 125 -16.34 -9.36 0.09
C TYR A 125 -16.62 -8.60 -1.22
N PRO A 126 -17.63 -9.02 -2.02
CA PRO A 126 -18.36 -10.29 -1.91
C PRO A 126 -17.40 -11.50 -1.98
N THR A 127 -17.87 -12.69 -1.61
CA THR A 127 -17.03 -13.90 -1.61
C THR A 127 -16.37 -14.07 -2.97
N TRP A 128 -15.06 -13.87 -3.03
CA TRP A 128 -14.32 -13.88 -4.28
C TRP A 128 -13.95 -15.30 -4.71
N SER A 129 -14.09 -15.57 -6.01
CA SER A 129 -13.75 -16.81 -6.75
C SER A 129 -13.57 -18.09 -5.92
N GLN A 130 -14.52 -19.03 -6.06
CA GLN A 130 -14.40 -20.40 -5.53
C GLN A 130 -13.34 -21.25 -6.27
N ALA A 131 -12.83 -20.77 -7.41
CA ALA A 131 -11.83 -21.49 -8.22
C ALA A 131 -10.39 -21.34 -7.68
N GLY A 132 -10.19 -20.63 -6.56
CA GLY A 132 -8.92 -20.57 -5.84
C GLY A 132 -7.98 -19.45 -6.27
N ALA A 133 -6.76 -19.49 -5.71
CA ALA A 133 -5.78 -18.40 -5.74
C ALA A 133 -5.41 -17.90 -7.14
N ALA A 134 -5.22 -18.81 -8.10
CA ALA A 134 -4.84 -18.46 -9.47
C ALA A 134 -5.96 -17.68 -10.19
N ALA A 135 -7.21 -18.09 -10.00
CA ALA A 135 -8.36 -17.40 -10.56
C ALA A 135 -8.55 -16.00 -9.93
N GLU A 136 -8.31 -15.88 -8.62
CA GLU A 136 -8.34 -14.57 -7.94
C GLU A 136 -7.25 -13.63 -8.48
N ALA A 137 -6.03 -14.11 -8.66
CA ALA A 137 -4.93 -13.33 -9.22
C ALA A 137 -5.23 -12.91 -10.67
N CYS A 138 -5.74 -13.82 -11.49
CA CYS A 138 -6.15 -13.56 -12.87
C CYS A 138 -7.22 -12.46 -12.98
N ALA A 139 -8.15 -12.39 -12.02
CA ALA A 139 -9.16 -11.34 -11.91
C ALA A 139 -8.67 -10.06 -11.19
N GLY A 140 -7.40 -10.01 -10.77
CA GLY A 140 -6.79 -8.91 -10.01
C GLY A 140 -7.25 -8.77 -8.56
N ALA A 141 -8.02 -9.73 -8.06
CA ALA A 141 -8.58 -9.73 -6.71
C ALA A 141 -7.63 -10.25 -5.63
N ARG A 142 -6.42 -10.62 -6.03
CA ARG A 142 -5.32 -10.99 -5.14
C ARG A 142 -4.04 -10.39 -5.69
N ILE A 143 -3.33 -9.63 -4.85
CA ILE A 143 -2.01 -9.07 -5.18
C ILE A 143 -1.03 -9.31 -4.03
N THR A 144 0.26 -9.25 -4.36
CA THR A 144 1.34 -9.21 -3.38
C THR A 144 1.78 -7.77 -3.17
N VAL A 145 1.92 -7.38 -1.91
CA VAL A 145 2.40 -6.05 -1.47
C VAL A 145 3.69 -6.27 -0.69
N VAL A 146 4.75 -5.59 -1.09
CA VAL A 146 6.02 -5.57 -0.33
C VAL A 146 5.99 -4.35 0.60
N VAL A 147 6.07 -4.60 1.90
CA VAL A 147 6.08 -3.57 2.95
C VAL A 147 7.51 -3.42 3.46
N ASP A 148 8.02 -2.20 3.44
CA ASP A 148 9.38 -1.88 3.87
C ASP A 148 9.47 -1.70 5.39
N GLU A 149 10.65 -1.99 5.95
CA GLU A 149 10.97 -1.69 7.34
C GLU A 149 10.85 -0.20 7.64
N ARG A 150 10.30 0.14 8.80
CA ARG A 150 10.42 1.49 9.33
C ARG A 150 11.88 1.71 9.72
N LEU A 151 12.56 2.58 8.99
CA LEU A 151 13.87 3.05 9.40
C LEU A 151 13.77 3.64 10.82
N PRO A 152 14.70 3.30 11.73
CA PRO A 152 14.73 3.93 13.03
C PRO A 152 14.87 5.43 12.81
N SER A 153 13.99 6.21 13.44
CA SER A 153 14.23 7.64 13.58
C SER A 153 15.52 7.78 14.36
N THR A 154 16.63 8.07 13.68
CA THR A 154 17.81 8.61 14.35
C THR A 154 17.38 9.94 14.93
N THR A 155 16.91 9.90 16.18
CA THR A 155 17.08 11.01 17.09
C THR A 155 18.60 11.18 17.14
N THR A 156 19.12 12.13 16.38
CA THR A 156 20.40 12.72 16.73
C THR A 156 20.18 13.28 18.12
N ASP A 157 20.56 12.52 19.15
CA ASP A 157 20.93 13.09 20.43
C ASP A 157 22.01 14.10 20.09
N GLY A 158 21.60 15.35 19.87
CA GLY A 158 22.51 16.46 19.96
C GLY A 158 23.18 16.32 21.32
N PRO A 159 24.51 16.50 21.42
CA PRO A 159 25.13 16.63 22.73
C PRO A 159 24.30 17.61 23.55
N PRO A 160 24.03 17.34 24.85
CA PRO A 160 23.20 18.21 25.66
C PRO A 160 23.66 19.63 25.45
N ASP A 161 22.75 20.51 25.05
CA ASP A 161 22.98 21.94 24.95
C ASP A 161 23.65 22.37 26.25
N VAL A 162 24.97 22.54 26.21
CA VAL A 162 25.68 23.35 27.18
C VAL A 162 25.13 24.74 26.92
N ALA A 163 24.14 25.12 27.72
CA ALA A 163 23.56 26.45 27.70
C ALA A 163 24.69 27.48 27.55
N PRO A 164 24.66 28.38 26.56
CA PRO A 164 25.51 29.55 26.59
C PRO A 164 24.92 30.49 27.64
N ALA A 165 25.19 30.21 28.91
CA ALA A 165 25.18 31.24 29.93
C ALA A 165 26.27 32.25 29.57
N ALA A 166 25.87 33.52 29.47
CA ALA A 166 26.71 34.71 29.55
C ALA A 166 27.57 35.11 28.33
N TYR A 167 26.94 35.60 27.25
CA TYR A 167 27.57 36.64 26.41
C TYR A 167 26.60 37.75 25.94
N ALA A 168 25.53 38.03 26.69
CA ALA A 168 24.62 39.16 26.41
C ALA A 168 24.92 40.42 27.25
N SER A 169 26.01 40.46 28.02
CA SER A 169 26.30 41.55 28.98
C SER A 169 27.41 42.51 28.57
N ALA A 170 28.11 42.28 27.45
CA ALA A 170 29.20 43.17 27.01
C ALA A 170 28.77 44.22 25.97
N VAL A 171 27.77 43.93 25.12
CA VAL A 171 27.38 44.82 24.03
C VAL A 171 26.45 45.96 24.50
N ALA A 172 25.59 45.70 25.49
CA ALA A 172 24.68 46.72 26.04
C ALA A 172 25.42 47.85 26.78
N ALA A 173 26.51 47.53 27.50
CA ALA A 173 27.31 48.53 28.23
C ALA A 173 28.11 49.45 27.28
N ALA A 174 28.61 48.92 26.15
CA ALA A 174 29.35 49.72 25.16
C ALA A 174 28.44 50.69 24.39
N LEU A 175 27.20 50.29 24.09
CA LEU A 175 26.21 51.16 23.42
C LEU A 175 25.68 52.27 24.34
N LEU A 176 25.49 52.00 25.64
CA LEU A 176 25.10 53.02 26.62
C LEU A 176 26.20 54.06 26.87
N MET A 177 27.48 53.65 26.92
CA MET A 177 28.59 54.60 27.05
C MET A 177 28.79 55.49 25.82
N MET A 178 28.56 54.97 24.60
CA MET A 178 28.64 55.80 23.39
C MET A 178 27.49 56.80 23.25
N LEU A 179 26.29 56.46 23.75
CA LEU A 179 25.14 57.38 23.73
C LEU A 179 25.25 58.49 24.80
N ALA A 180 25.83 58.20 25.97
CA ALA A 180 26.08 59.22 26.99
C ALA A 180 27.14 60.25 26.55
N ARG A 181 28.20 59.81 25.85
CA ARG A 181 29.27 60.71 25.39
C ARG A 181 28.83 61.68 24.28
N ARG A 182 27.92 61.24 23.40
CA ARG A 182 27.35 62.11 22.35
C ARG A 182 26.45 63.21 22.92
N ARG A 183 25.67 62.92 23.96
CA ARG A 183 24.80 63.94 24.58
C ARG A 183 25.60 65.05 25.28
N HIS A 184 26.74 64.72 25.91
CA HIS A 184 27.52 65.75 26.62
C HIS A 184 28.21 66.74 25.68
N LEU A 185 28.58 66.32 24.47
CA LEU A 185 29.18 67.21 23.46
C LEU A 185 28.17 68.16 22.79
N GLN A 186 26.89 67.78 22.72
CA GLN A 186 25.86 68.66 22.14
C GLN A 186 25.35 69.75 23.09
N GLN A 187 25.61 69.65 24.40
CA GLN A 187 25.23 70.68 25.37
C GLN A 187 26.31 71.77 25.60
N ARG A 188 27.47 71.67 24.94
CA ARG A 188 28.58 72.63 25.05
C ARG A 188 28.81 73.47 23.77
N ARG A 189 27.86 73.45 22.84
CA ARG A 189 27.77 74.42 21.74
C ARG A 189 26.53 75.28 21.95
#